data_AF-A0A847U460-F1
#
_entry.id   AF-A0A847U460-F1
#
_cell.length_a   1.000
_cell.length_b   1.000
_cell.length_c   1.000
_cell.angle_alpha   90.00
_cell.angle_beta   90.00
_cell.angle_gamma   90.00
#
_symmetry.space_group_name_H-M   'P 1'
#
loop_
_entity.id
_entity.type
_entity.pdbx_description
1 polymer ?
#
loop_
_entity_poly.entity_id
_entity_poly.type
_entity_poly.pdbx_seq_one_letter_code
_entity_poly.pdbx_strand_id
1 'polypeptide(L)'
;MTSEEDCVRAIRSAAVELGESPTKAQYEELGVTPASGTIQRVMDSWNGAKKAAGLETNHSRGSRLSTKPADVSLPDGSSWADLSQDQRWHYKNTDWNQQRTLNRRAKHRAWVYEYKRDSGGCCRCGEADPACLDFHHRNDSDKEMTISKMITYGFSKSKLRVEMNKCDILCANCHRKEHHEVPTGVRPTTAGQVDGEE
;
A
#
# COMPACT_ATOMS: atom_id res chain seq x y z
N MET A 1 -16.92 28.39 -26.20
CA MET A 1 -16.13 28.74 -25.00
C MET A 1 -17.13 29.30 -24.01
N THR A 2 -17.23 28.74 -22.79
CA THR A 2 -18.17 29.24 -21.78
C THR A 2 -17.70 30.60 -21.27
N SER A 3 -18.57 31.62 -21.31
CA SER A 3 -18.27 32.96 -20.80
C SER A 3 -18.61 33.10 -19.32
N GLU A 4 -18.12 34.17 -18.68
CA GLU A 4 -18.51 34.54 -17.31
C GLU A 4 -20.03 34.76 -17.19
N GLU A 5 -20.64 35.40 -18.20
CA GLU A 5 -22.09 35.65 -18.25
C GLU A 5 -22.90 34.35 -18.30
N ASP A 6 -22.43 33.35 -19.03
CA ASP A 6 -23.06 32.02 -19.08
C ASP A 6 -23.01 31.33 -17.72
N CYS A 7 -21.89 31.47 -17.00
CA CYS A 7 -21.72 30.95 -15.65
C CYS A 7 -22.69 31.63 -14.67
N VAL A 8 -22.79 32.96 -14.70
CA VAL A 8 -23.70 33.73 -13.85
C VAL A 8 -25.16 33.37 -14.12
N ARG A 9 -25.54 33.25 -15.40
CA ARG A 9 -26.91 32.90 -15.80
C ARG A 9 -27.32 31.52 -15.31
N ALA A 10 -26.43 30.53 -15.44
CA ALA A 10 -26.71 29.17 -15.00
C ALA A 10 -26.88 29.06 -13.48
N ILE A 11 -26.05 29.76 -12.70
CA ILE A 11 -26.19 29.78 -11.23
C ILE A 11 -27.48 30.48 -10.80
N ARG A 12 -27.87 31.59 -11.47
CA ARG A 12 -29.16 32.25 -11.21
C ARG A 12 -30.34 31.34 -11.53
N SER A 13 -30.28 30.64 -12.66
CA SER A 13 -31.32 29.68 -13.05
C SER A 13 -31.47 28.58 -11.99
N ALA A 14 -30.36 27.99 -11.55
CA ALA A 14 -30.35 27.00 -10.49
C ALA A 14 -30.89 27.54 -9.16
N ALA A 15 -30.61 28.81 -8.83
CA ALA A 15 -31.13 29.45 -7.62
C ALA A 15 -32.65 29.68 -7.67
N VAL A 16 -33.19 30.04 -8.84
CA VAL A 16 -34.63 30.17 -9.06
C VAL A 16 -35.32 28.81 -8.93
N GLU A 17 -34.73 27.77 -9.50
CA GLU A 17 -35.28 26.41 -9.46
C GLU A 17 -35.29 25.81 -8.05
N LEU A 18 -34.24 26.06 -7.25
CA LEU A 18 -34.16 25.59 -5.86
C LEU A 18 -34.87 26.51 -4.86
N GLY A 19 -35.23 27.73 -5.27
CA GLY A 19 -35.78 28.76 -4.37
C GLY A 19 -34.77 29.29 -3.34
N GLU A 20 -33.50 28.90 -3.44
CA GLU A 20 -32.43 29.29 -2.53
C GLU A 20 -31.08 29.40 -3.26
N SER A 21 -30.10 29.96 -2.57
CA SER A 21 -28.76 30.14 -3.11
C SER A 21 -28.01 28.79 -3.19
N PRO A 22 -27.75 28.22 -4.39
CA PRO A 22 -27.33 26.83 -4.56
C PRO A 22 -25.99 26.51 -3.89
N THR A 23 -25.90 25.36 -3.22
CA THR A 23 -24.63 24.71 -2.94
C THR A 23 -24.06 24.10 -4.23
N LYS A 24 -22.75 23.83 -4.25
CA LYS A 24 -22.11 23.16 -5.39
C LYS A 24 -22.74 21.78 -5.67
N ALA A 25 -23.04 21.02 -4.62
CA ALA A 25 -23.65 19.70 -4.74
C ALA A 25 -25.06 19.77 -5.32
N GLN A 26 -25.92 20.68 -4.82
CA GLN A 26 -27.27 20.88 -5.37
C GLN A 26 -27.22 21.28 -6.85
N TYR A 27 -26.30 22.17 -7.23
CA TYR A 27 -26.13 22.55 -8.64
C TYR A 27 -25.72 21.37 -9.54
N GLU A 28 -24.82 20.49 -9.05
CA GLU A 28 -24.41 19.29 -9.78
C GLU A 28 -25.57 18.29 -9.95
N GLU A 29 -26.44 18.16 -8.95
CA GLU A 29 -27.62 17.30 -8.97
C GLU A 29 -28.68 17.76 -9.99
N LEU A 30 -28.82 19.08 -10.20
CA LEU A 30 -29.68 19.63 -11.25
C LEU A 30 -29.18 19.35 -12.67
N GLY A 31 -27.92 18.90 -12.84
CA GLY A 31 -27.36 18.59 -14.14
C GLY A 31 -27.24 19.79 -15.10
N VAL A 32 -27.23 21.02 -14.57
CA VAL A 32 -27.23 22.26 -15.36
C VAL A 32 -25.86 22.50 -15.99
N THR A 33 -25.87 23.01 -17.23
CA THR A 33 -24.66 23.44 -17.94
C THR A 33 -24.50 24.97 -17.89
N PRO A 34 -23.27 25.49 -17.71
CA PRO A 34 -21.98 24.78 -17.61
C PRO A 34 -21.78 24.03 -16.29
N ALA A 35 -21.02 22.93 -16.35
CA ALA A 35 -20.70 22.14 -15.15
C ALA A 35 -19.98 22.98 -14.08
N SER A 36 -20.17 22.62 -12.81
CA SER A 36 -19.61 23.34 -11.64
C SER A 36 -18.09 23.57 -11.74
N GLY A 37 -17.35 22.61 -12.32
CA GLY A 37 -15.90 22.70 -12.53
C GLY A 37 -15.50 23.70 -13.63
N THR A 38 -16.35 23.88 -14.64
CA THR A 38 -16.15 24.91 -15.66
C THR A 38 -16.41 26.29 -15.10
N ILE A 39 -17.47 26.44 -14.29
CA ILE A 39 -17.77 27.69 -13.57
C ILE A 39 -16.60 28.09 -12.66
N GLN A 40 -16.06 27.16 -11.86
CA GLN A 40 -14.92 27.45 -10.98
C GLN A 40 -13.66 27.87 -11.74
N ARG A 41 -13.45 27.34 -12.96
CA ARG A 41 -12.30 27.69 -13.79
C ARG A 41 -12.44 29.07 -14.45
N VAL A 42 -13.67 29.42 -14.83
CA VAL A 42 -13.99 30.69 -15.51
C VAL A 42 -14.09 31.83 -14.49
N MET A 43 -14.64 31.57 -13.30
CA MET A 43 -14.96 32.56 -12.27
C MET A 43 -13.99 32.51 -11.06
N ASP A 44 -12.85 31.82 -11.19
CA ASP A 44 -11.83 31.50 -10.17
C ASP A 44 -12.30 30.72 -8.92
N SER A 45 -13.58 30.79 -8.54
CA SER A 45 -14.15 30.03 -7.43
C SER A 45 -15.68 29.96 -7.50
N TRP A 46 -16.26 28.97 -6.82
CA TRP A 46 -17.73 28.83 -6.71
C TRP A 46 -18.37 30.02 -6.00
N ASN A 47 -17.75 30.49 -4.90
CA ASN A 47 -18.24 31.66 -4.17
C ASN A 47 -18.07 32.97 -4.97
N GLY A 48 -17.01 33.08 -5.79
CA GLY A 48 -16.86 34.19 -6.74
C GLY A 48 -18.01 34.23 -7.75
N ALA A 49 -18.38 33.07 -8.29
CA ALA A 49 -19.51 32.95 -9.21
C ALA A 49 -20.86 33.29 -8.56
N LYS A 50 -21.12 32.83 -7.32
CA LYS A 50 -22.32 33.21 -6.56
C LYS A 50 -22.38 34.70 -6.27
N LYS A 51 -21.24 35.32 -5.93
CA LYS A 51 -21.14 36.77 -5.72
C LYS A 51 -21.47 37.56 -7.00
N ALA A 52 -20.90 37.15 -8.14
CA ALA A 52 -21.23 37.74 -9.44
C ALA A 52 -22.70 37.56 -9.83
N ALA A 53 -23.32 36.45 -9.41
CA ALA A 53 -24.75 36.22 -9.58
C ALA A 53 -25.65 37.01 -8.62
N GLY A 54 -25.10 37.69 -7.61
CA GLY A 54 -25.88 38.41 -6.58
C GLY A 54 -26.51 37.49 -5.55
N LEU A 55 -25.92 36.30 -5.34
CA LEU A 55 -26.45 35.26 -4.46
C LEU A 55 -25.60 35.13 -3.18
N GLU A 56 -26.25 34.76 -2.08
CA GLU A 56 -25.61 34.54 -0.78
C GLU A 56 -24.48 33.51 -0.87
N THR A 57 -23.28 33.85 -0.40
CA THR A 57 -22.14 32.93 -0.41
C THR A 57 -22.13 32.06 0.84
N ASN A 58 -21.75 30.79 0.65
CA ASN A 58 -21.53 29.91 1.78
C ASN A 58 -20.04 29.94 2.10
N HIS A 59 -19.66 30.72 3.10
CA HIS A 59 -18.37 30.54 3.75
C HIS A 59 -18.40 29.24 4.54
N SER A 60 -17.29 28.50 4.60
CA SER A 60 -17.18 27.34 5.49
C SER A 60 -17.38 27.81 6.94
N ARG A 61 -18.63 27.76 7.42
CA ARG A 61 -18.97 28.01 8.83
C ARG A 61 -18.82 26.70 9.57
N GLY A 62 -17.60 26.42 10.01
CA GLY A 62 -17.33 25.23 10.80
C GLY A 62 -15.85 25.02 10.99
N SER A 63 -15.48 24.54 12.18
CA SER A 63 -14.17 23.95 12.38
C SER A 63 -14.03 22.77 11.42
N ARG A 64 -13.00 22.77 10.57
CA ARG A 64 -12.65 21.60 9.76
C ARG A 64 -12.13 20.44 10.62
N LEU A 65 -12.00 20.65 11.93
CA LEU A 65 -11.62 19.64 12.89
C LEU A 65 -12.79 18.68 13.08
N SER A 66 -12.64 17.50 12.49
CA SER A 66 -13.50 16.36 12.79
C SER A 66 -13.40 16.03 14.28
N THR A 67 -14.50 15.58 14.90
CA THR A 67 -14.46 15.02 16.25
C THR A 67 -13.59 13.76 16.30
N LYS A 68 -12.95 13.52 17.45
CA LYS A 68 -12.13 12.32 17.66
C LYS A 68 -13.05 11.08 17.62
N PRO A 69 -12.75 10.07 16.79
CA PRO A 69 -13.43 8.79 16.84
C PRO A 69 -13.27 8.11 18.22
N ALA A 70 -14.28 7.35 18.65
CA ALA A 70 -14.32 6.72 19.98
C ALA A 70 -13.28 5.60 20.14
N ASP A 71 -13.01 4.89 19.04
CA ASP A 71 -12.08 3.77 18.90
C ASP A 71 -10.60 4.18 18.83
N VAL A 72 -10.31 5.47 18.65
CA VAL A 72 -8.93 5.98 18.53
C VAL A 72 -8.34 6.32 19.89
N SER A 73 -7.29 5.60 20.29
CA SER A 73 -6.49 5.90 21.48
C SER A 73 -5.34 6.87 21.15
N LEU A 74 -5.13 7.87 21.99
CA LEU A 74 -4.04 8.85 21.86
C LEU A 74 -3.04 8.67 23.02
N PRO A 75 -1.74 8.95 22.81
CA PRO A 75 -0.76 8.95 23.90
C PRO A 75 -1.10 9.96 24.99
N ASP A 76 -0.67 9.67 26.23
CA ASP A 76 -0.86 10.57 27.37
C ASP A 76 -0.31 11.98 27.08
N GLY A 77 -1.10 13.00 27.42
CA GLY A 77 -0.77 14.39 27.16
C GLY A 77 -1.05 14.89 25.74
N SER A 78 -1.53 14.03 24.83
CA SER A 78 -1.95 14.44 23.47
C SER A 78 -3.44 14.77 23.42
N SER A 79 -3.79 15.86 22.74
CA SER A 79 -5.18 16.26 22.49
C SER A 79 -5.49 16.27 21.01
N TRP A 80 -6.65 15.72 20.63
CA TRP A 80 -7.07 15.63 19.23
C TRP A 80 -7.17 16.98 18.54
N ALA A 81 -7.52 18.05 19.27
CA ALA A 81 -7.62 19.41 18.72
C ALA A 81 -6.25 20.00 18.35
N ASP A 82 -5.18 19.53 19.02
CA ASP A 82 -3.82 20.07 18.87
C ASP A 82 -2.98 19.27 17.87
N LEU A 83 -3.44 18.07 17.49
CA LEU A 83 -2.79 17.27 16.45
C LEU A 83 -2.86 17.94 15.08
N SER A 84 -1.84 17.73 14.25
CA SER A 84 -1.90 18.07 12.83
C SER A 84 -2.93 17.19 12.10
N GLN A 85 -3.34 17.59 10.90
CA GLN A 85 -4.19 16.75 10.04
C GLN A 85 -3.57 15.37 9.79
N ASP A 86 -2.26 15.32 9.54
CA ASP A 86 -1.53 14.07 9.29
C ASP A 86 -1.45 13.18 10.53
N GLN A 87 -1.22 13.76 11.72
CA GLN A 87 -1.21 13.01 12.97
C GLN A 87 -2.58 12.39 13.26
N ARG A 88 -3.66 13.18 13.09
CA ARG A 88 -5.04 12.66 13.22
C ARG A 88 -5.31 11.52 12.26
N TRP A 89 -4.88 11.65 11.01
CA TRP A 89 -4.99 10.58 10.02
C TRP A 89 -4.23 9.34 10.49
N HIS A 90 -3.00 9.51 10.98
CA HIS A 90 -2.16 8.40 11.42
C HIS A 90 -2.77 7.60 12.58
N TYR A 91 -3.34 8.28 13.59
CA TYR A 91 -4.02 7.65 14.72
C TYR A 91 -5.38 7.06 14.35
N LYS A 92 -6.13 7.72 13.45
CA LYS A 92 -7.41 7.21 12.96
C LYS A 92 -7.27 5.95 12.11
N ASN A 93 -6.20 5.88 11.33
CA ASN A 93 -6.01 4.83 10.33
C ASN A 93 -5.02 3.76 10.80
N THR A 94 -4.72 3.63 12.10
CA THR A 94 -3.82 2.59 12.63
C THR A 94 -4.23 1.20 12.19
N ASP A 95 -5.49 0.84 12.39
CA ASP A 95 -6.01 -0.51 12.11
C ASP A 95 -6.04 -0.77 10.61
N TRP A 96 -6.45 0.23 9.83
CA TRP A 96 -6.41 0.16 8.38
C TRP A 96 -4.97 0.01 7.85
N ASN A 97 -4.01 0.77 8.38
CA ASN A 97 -2.59 0.68 8.02
C ASN A 97 -1.98 -0.66 8.43
N GLN A 98 -2.36 -1.17 9.60
CA GLN A 98 -1.97 -2.49 10.10
C GLN A 98 -2.52 -3.58 9.17
N GLN A 99 -3.82 -3.56 8.87
CA GLN A 99 -4.47 -4.53 7.98
C GLN A 99 -3.88 -4.47 6.57
N ARG A 100 -3.62 -3.26 6.04
CA ARG A 100 -2.94 -3.07 4.75
C ARG A 100 -1.54 -3.70 4.75
N THR A 101 -0.80 -3.54 5.83
CA THR A 101 0.54 -4.15 6.00
C THR A 101 0.46 -5.67 6.08
N LEU A 102 -0.49 -6.22 6.85
CA LEU A 102 -0.74 -7.67 6.94
C LEU A 102 -1.13 -8.26 5.58
N ASN A 103 -2.08 -7.63 4.88
CA ASN A 103 -2.51 -8.05 3.55
C ASN A 103 -1.36 -8.04 2.54
N ARG A 104 -0.49 -7.01 2.57
CA ARG A 104 0.70 -6.95 1.72
C ARG A 104 1.65 -8.11 2.01
N ARG A 105 1.94 -8.39 3.29
CA ARG A 105 2.80 -9.51 3.71
C ARG A 105 2.22 -10.85 3.25
N ALA A 106 0.92 -11.07 3.44
CA ALA A 106 0.24 -12.29 2.99
C ALA A 106 0.34 -12.48 1.47
N LYS A 107 0.09 -11.42 0.69
CA LYS A 107 0.26 -11.45 -0.78
C LYS A 107 1.69 -11.78 -1.21
N HIS A 108 2.70 -11.25 -0.52
CA HIS A 108 4.09 -11.57 -0.84
C HIS A 108 4.45 -13.01 -0.45
N ARG A 109 3.98 -13.51 0.70
CA ARG A 109 4.19 -14.92 1.08
C ARG A 109 3.57 -15.87 0.08
N ALA A 110 2.32 -15.62 -0.34
CA ALA A 110 1.65 -16.43 -1.36
C ALA A 110 2.44 -16.44 -2.68
N TRP A 111 2.88 -15.26 -3.15
CA TRP A 111 3.65 -15.16 -4.38
C TRP A 111 5.02 -15.85 -4.30
N VAL A 112 5.71 -15.77 -3.17
CA VAL A 112 6.98 -16.47 -2.94
C VAL A 112 6.77 -17.98 -2.84
N TYR A 113 5.65 -18.42 -2.28
CA TYR A 113 5.26 -19.83 -2.25
C TYR A 113 5.02 -20.38 -3.66
N GLU A 114 4.28 -19.65 -4.50
CA GLU A 114 4.10 -19.99 -5.93
C GLU A 114 5.44 -20.08 -6.65
N TYR A 115 6.35 -19.13 -6.41
CA TYR A 115 7.69 -19.18 -6.99
C TYR A 115 8.44 -20.47 -6.62
N LYS A 116 8.41 -20.87 -5.34
CA LYS A 116 9.04 -22.12 -4.87
C LYS A 116 8.39 -23.36 -5.52
N ARG A 117 7.06 -23.37 -5.67
CA ARG A 117 6.34 -24.46 -6.35
C ARG A 117 6.75 -24.60 -7.81
N ASP A 118 6.93 -23.46 -8.48
CA ASP A 118 7.19 -23.43 -9.91
C ASP A 118 8.71 -23.50 -10.22
N SER A 119 9.58 -23.61 -9.20
CA SER A 119 11.04 -23.61 -9.37
C SER A 119 11.64 -24.97 -9.78
N GLY A 120 10.83 -26.03 -9.81
CA GLY A 120 11.31 -27.39 -10.08
C GLY A 120 11.94 -28.10 -8.89
N GLY A 121 11.78 -27.57 -7.67
CA GLY A 121 12.29 -28.19 -6.44
C GLY A 121 13.70 -27.77 -6.05
N CYS A 122 14.32 -28.57 -5.17
CA CYS A 122 15.68 -28.39 -4.67
C CYS A 122 16.72 -28.67 -5.77
N CYS A 123 17.72 -27.81 -5.95
CA CYS A 123 18.77 -28.04 -6.94
C CYS A 123 19.86 -29.05 -6.52
N ARG A 124 19.72 -29.70 -5.35
CA ARG A 124 20.67 -30.69 -4.80
C ARG A 124 20.08 -32.07 -4.54
N CYS A 125 18.75 -32.20 -4.49
CA CYS A 125 18.06 -33.46 -4.23
C CYS A 125 16.64 -33.43 -4.81
N GLY A 126 15.90 -34.54 -4.72
CA GLY A 126 14.56 -34.65 -5.29
C GLY A 126 13.42 -34.00 -4.49
N GLU A 127 13.70 -33.22 -3.44
CA GLU A 127 12.66 -32.53 -2.67
C GLU A 127 12.00 -31.44 -3.52
N ALA A 128 10.68 -31.40 -3.55
CA ALA A 128 9.90 -30.49 -4.38
C ALA A 128 8.75 -29.79 -3.63
N ASP A 129 8.47 -30.16 -2.37
CA ASP A 129 7.45 -29.50 -1.57
C ASP A 129 7.88 -28.06 -1.24
N PRO A 130 7.15 -27.02 -1.69
CA PRO A 130 7.48 -25.61 -1.41
C PRO A 130 7.61 -25.27 0.06
N ALA A 131 6.95 -26.02 0.96
CA ALA A 131 7.08 -25.86 2.41
C ALA A 131 8.48 -26.24 2.91
N CYS A 132 9.16 -27.15 2.22
CA CYS A 132 10.51 -27.62 2.54
C CYS A 132 11.62 -26.83 1.84
N LEU A 133 11.28 -26.02 0.83
CA LEU A 133 12.25 -25.27 0.03
C LEU A 133 12.58 -23.91 0.65
N ASP A 134 13.81 -23.45 0.48
CA ASP A 134 14.37 -22.19 0.97
C ASP A 134 15.22 -21.51 -0.10
N PHE A 135 15.37 -20.19 0.04
CA PHE A 135 16.23 -19.37 -0.82
C PHE A 135 17.63 -19.32 -0.23
N HIS A 136 18.58 -19.97 -0.90
CA HIS A 136 20.00 -19.92 -0.58
C HIS A 136 20.68 -18.89 -1.49
N HIS A 137 21.33 -17.88 -0.93
CA HIS A 137 22.04 -16.91 -1.76
C HIS A 137 23.32 -17.54 -2.29
N ARG A 138 23.55 -17.50 -3.62
CA ARG A 138 24.77 -18.06 -4.22
C ARG A 138 26.05 -17.39 -3.72
N ASN A 139 25.96 -16.09 -3.45
CA ASN A 139 27.04 -15.33 -2.85
C ASN A 139 26.47 -14.47 -1.72
N ASP A 140 26.98 -14.70 -0.53
CA ASP A 140 26.52 -14.04 0.68
C ASP A 140 26.90 -12.55 0.76
N SER A 141 27.89 -12.09 -0.01
CA SER A 141 28.23 -10.66 -0.12
C SER A 141 27.25 -9.86 -0.98
N ASP A 142 26.49 -10.53 -1.86
CA ASP A 142 25.69 -9.87 -2.88
C ASP A 142 24.21 -9.71 -2.47
N LYS A 143 23.84 -10.25 -1.30
CA LYS A 143 22.49 -10.14 -0.74
C LYS A 143 22.28 -8.77 -0.10
N GLU A 144 21.18 -8.12 -0.44
CA GLU A 144 20.68 -6.98 0.34
C GLU A 144 20.08 -7.50 1.64
N MET A 145 19.30 -8.58 1.57
CA MET A 145 18.62 -9.17 2.73
C MET A 145 17.97 -10.51 2.41
N THR A 146 17.74 -11.35 3.42
CA THR A 146 16.96 -12.59 3.22
C THR A 146 15.53 -12.29 2.74
N ILE A 147 15.01 -13.13 1.83
CA ILE A 147 13.67 -13.00 1.25
C ILE A 147 12.59 -12.90 2.34
N SER A 148 12.67 -13.71 3.40
CA SER A 148 11.73 -13.68 4.54
C SER A 148 11.72 -12.33 5.27
N LYS A 149 12.88 -11.68 5.42
CA LYS A 149 12.96 -10.34 6.03
C LYS A 149 12.44 -9.27 5.08
N MET A 150 12.72 -9.35 3.77
CA MET A 150 12.17 -8.42 2.77
C MET A 150 10.64 -8.44 2.73
N ILE A 151 10.02 -9.62 2.84
CA ILE A 151 8.56 -9.77 2.99
C ILE A 151 8.08 -9.03 4.25
N THR A 152 8.76 -9.26 5.37
CA THR A 152 8.39 -8.69 6.68
C THR A 152 8.47 -7.16 6.67
N TYR A 153 9.52 -6.60 6.09
CA TYR A 153 9.68 -5.15 5.91
C TYR A 153 8.84 -4.57 4.77
N GLY A 154 8.16 -5.41 3.98
CA GLY A 154 7.19 -4.97 2.99
C GLY A 154 7.80 -4.37 1.73
N PHE A 155 8.97 -4.87 1.32
CA PHE A 155 9.63 -4.51 0.07
C PHE A 155 8.72 -4.76 -1.14
N SER A 156 8.94 -4.01 -2.23
CA SER A 156 8.16 -4.19 -3.46
C SER A 156 8.39 -5.58 -4.09
N LYS A 157 7.41 -6.06 -4.85
CA LYS A 157 7.58 -7.30 -5.66
C LYS A 157 8.78 -7.23 -6.61
N SER A 158 9.11 -6.05 -7.14
CA SER A 158 10.28 -5.87 -8.01
C SER A 158 11.59 -6.12 -7.25
N LYS A 159 11.77 -5.53 -6.07
CA LYS A 159 12.96 -5.76 -5.23
C LYS A 159 13.06 -7.22 -4.80
N LEU A 160 11.94 -7.81 -4.36
CA LEU A 160 11.90 -9.23 -4.02
C LEU A 160 12.34 -10.11 -5.21
N ARG A 161 11.86 -9.83 -6.43
CA ARG A 161 12.27 -10.59 -7.62
C ARG A 161 13.78 -10.49 -7.87
N VAL A 162 14.33 -9.29 -7.81
CA VAL A 162 15.77 -9.06 -8.00
C VAL A 162 16.57 -9.88 -7.00
N GLU A 163 16.16 -9.90 -5.73
CA GLU A 163 16.87 -10.68 -4.70
C GLU A 163 16.68 -12.19 -4.87
N MET A 164 15.46 -12.65 -5.16
CA MET A 164 15.19 -14.07 -5.42
C MET A 164 16.01 -14.61 -6.58
N ASN A 165 16.25 -13.81 -7.62
CA ASN A 165 17.07 -14.21 -8.76
C ASN A 165 18.54 -14.44 -8.39
N LYS A 166 19.03 -13.93 -7.26
CA LYS A 166 20.39 -14.20 -6.75
C LYS A 166 20.48 -15.53 -5.99
N CYS A 167 19.35 -16.18 -5.75
CA CYS A 167 19.26 -17.36 -4.93
C CYS A 167 19.15 -18.64 -5.77
N ASP A 168 19.67 -19.73 -5.21
CA ASP A 168 19.30 -21.09 -5.58
C ASP A 168 18.20 -21.59 -4.64
N ILE A 169 17.35 -22.47 -5.14
CA ILE A 169 16.32 -23.12 -4.33
C ILE A 169 16.88 -24.42 -3.76
N LEU A 170 16.98 -24.49 -2.44
CA LEU A 170 17.45 -25.66 -1.70
C LEU A 170 16.39 -26.11 -0.71
N CYS A 171 16.25 -27.41 -0.48
CA CYS A 171 15.46 -27.86 0.67
C CYS A 171 16.17 -27.51 1.98
N ALA A 172 15.42 -27.40 3.08
CA ALA A 172 15.94 -27.01 4.39
C ALA A 172 17.15 -27.86 4.86
N ASN A 173 17.19 -29.15 4.49
CA ASN A 173 18.30 -30.04 4.82
C ASN A 173 19.54 -29.77 3.96
N CYS A 174 19.39 -29.63 2.64
CA CYS A 174 20.50 -29.28 1.75
C CYS A 174 21.04 -27.88 2.08
N HIS A 175 20.15 -26.92 2.34
CA HIS A 175 20.51 -25.58 2.76
C HIS A 175 21.33 -25.57 4.06
N ARG A 176 20.91 -26.37 5.06
CA ARG A 176 21.68 -26.51 6.31
C ARG A 176 23.05 -27.13 6.07
N LYS A 177 23.16 -28.12 5.18
CA LYS A 177 24.45 -28.75 4.83
C LYS A 177 25.42 -27.76 4.19
N GLU A 178 24.95 -26.86 3.33
CA GLU A 178 25.80 -25.83 2.70
C GLU A 178 26.39 -24.84 3.73
N HIS A 179 25.67 -24.55 4.82
CA HIS A 179 26.14 -23.68 5.89
C HIS A 179 26.77 -24.42 7.07
N HIS A 180 26.89 -25.74 6.99
CA HIS A 180 27.40 -26.55 8.10
C HIS A 180 28.92 -26.70 8.00
N GLU A 181 29.64 -26.17 8.99
CA GLU A 181 31.07 -26.44 9.18
C GLU A 181 31.23 -27.63 10.13
N VAL A 182 32.02 -28.64 9.71
CA VAL A 182 32.33 -29.79 10.56
C VAL A 182 33.29 -29.33 11.67
N PRO A 183 32.98 -29.58 12.95
CA PRO A 183 33.89 -29.22 14.05
C PRO A 183 35.25 -29.88 13.91
N THR A 184 36.30 -29.17 14.34
CA THR A 184 37.67 -29.68 14.34
C THR A 184 37.80 -30.91 15.24
N GLY A 185 38.50 -31.94 14.76
CA GLY A 185 38.73 -33.19 15.51
C GLY A 185 37.64 -34.27 15.34
N VAL A 186 36.59 -34.02 14.58
CA VAL A 186 35.60 -35.04 14.20
C VAL A 186 36.12 -35.84 12.99
N ARG A 187 36.10 -37.17 13.08
CA ARG A 187 36.41 -38.02 11.92
C ARG A 187 35.34 -37.82 10.84
N PRO A 188 35.70 -37.57 9.57
CA PRO A 188 34.71 -37.36 8.52
C PRO A 188 33.85 -38.61 8.33
N THR A 189 32.55 -38.39 8.15
CA THR A 189 31.59 -39.46 7.83
C THR A 189 31.90 -39.98 6.43
N THR A 190 32.33 -41.24 6.31
CA THR A 190 32.54 -41.92 5.03
C THR A 190 31.19 -42.20 4.37
N ALA A 191 30.72 -41.28 3.54
CA ALA A 191 29.57 -41.53 2.68
C ALA A 191 30.06 -42.15 1.36
N GLY A 192 30.06 -43.50 1.28
CA GLY A 192 30.08 -44.25 0.02
C GLY A 192 31.42 -44.83 -0.44
N GLN A 193 31.91 -45.89 0.22
CA GLN A 193 32.56 -47.00 -0.50
C GLN A 193 31.50 -48.08 -0.69
N VAL A 194 30.97 -48.19 -1.90
CA VAL A 194 30.35 -49.44 -2.37
C VAL A 194 31.45 -50.23 -3.07
N ASP A 195 32.27 -50.91 -2.27
CA ASP A 195 33.08 -52.01 -2.78
C ASP A 195 32.11 -53.19 -2.92
N GLY A 196 31.69 -53.43 -4.16
CA GLY A 196 30.89 -54.57 -4.57
C GLY A 196 31.54 -55.21 -5.79
N GLU A 197 32.64 -55.93 -5.55
CA GLU A 197 33.14 -56.99 -6.43
C GLU A 197 32.21 -58.20 -6.28
N GLU A 198 31.50 -58.55 -7.36
CA GLU A 198 31.44 -59.86 -8.06
C GLU A 198 30.22 -59.94 -9.00
#